data_AF-A0A6J7E6Z6-F1
#
_entry.id   AF-A0A6J7E6Z6-F1
#
_cell.length_a   1.000
_cell.length_b   1.000
_cell.length_c   1.000
_cell.angle_alpha   90.00
_cell.angle_beta   90.00
_cell.angle_gamma   90.00
#
_symmetry.space_group_name_H-M   'P 1'
#
loop_
_entity.id
_entity.type
_entity.pdbx_description
1 polymer ?
#
loop_
_entity_poly.entity_id
_entity_poly.type
_entity_poly.pdbx_seq_one_letter_code
_entity_poly.pdbx_strand_id
1 'polypeptide(L)'
;MATQVQIPGTTQTAKIRHPLAVVGLSIVTFGVYMIFWWYFVNREMRDYGQANGTDECGTSPGKSVLAITLGALVIIPALMSYFKGFKRMNAASRISGAGDGFDPGLGLLIWLFVSPIALYIFQMNLNKVWEKSGVPEALGQPAPVAADPVAPTPETPQVAEGGVPPATPGDTPAV
;
A
#
# COMPACT_ATOMS: atom_id res chain seq x y z
N MET A 1 -20.55 -1.22 0.60
CA MET A 1 -19.71 -1.51 -0.58
C MET A 1 -18.33 -0.93 -0.36
N ALA A 2 -17.29 -1.50 -0.95
CA ALA A 2 -15.95 -0.95 -0.84
C ALA A 2 -15.30 -0.90 -2.23
N THR A 3 -14.93 0.31 -2.65
CA THR A 3 -14.38 0.57 -3.97
C THR A 3 -12.86 0.63 -3.85
N GLN A 4 -12.15 -0.11 -4.71
CA GLN A 4 -10.71 0.02 -4.80
C GLN A 4 -10.37 1.16 -5.76
N VAL A 5 -9.39 1.95 -5.36
CA VAL A 5 -8.83 3.03 -6.15
C VAL A 5 -7.32 2.82 -6.24
N GLN A 6 -6.76 3.03 -7.42
CA GLN A 6 -5.32 2.99 -7.60
C GLN A 6 -4.71 4.28 -7.03
N ILE A 7 -3.64 4.14 -6.26
CA ILE A 7 -2.87 5.28 -5.77
C ILE A 7 -2.06 5.82 -6.97
N PRO A 8 -2.23 7.10 -7.38
CA PRO A 8 -1.53 7.66 -8.53
C PRO A 8 -0.02 7.47 -8.44
N GLY A 9 0.61 7.08 -9.56
CA GLY A 9 2.06 6.87 -9.60
C GLY A 9 2.54 5.57 -8.96
N THR A 10 1.65 4.66 -8.57
CA THR A 10 2.02 3.35 -8.01
C THR A 10 1.13 2.22 -8.55
N THR A 11 1.59 0.98 -8.39
CA THR A 11 0.76 -0.22 -8.60
C THR A 11 -0.10 -0.58 -7.38
N GLN A 12 0.01 0.20 -6.29
CA GLN A 12 -0.69 -0.05 -5.03
C GLN A 12 -2.11 0.50 -5.06
N THR A 13 -2.99 -0.14 -4.30
CA THR A 13 -4.40 0.24 -4.20
C THR A 13 -4.76 0.71 -2.80
N ALA A 14 -5.64 1.71 -2.75
CA ALA A 14 -6.33 2.15 -1.55
C ALA A 14 -7.82 1.79 -1.65
N LYS A 15 -8.49 1.70 -0.50
CA LYS A 15 -9.87 1.23 -0.44
C LYS A 15 -10.78 2.26 0.20
N ILE A 16 -11.77 2.72 -0.57
CA ILE A 16 -12.91 3.48 -0.05
C ILE A 16 -13.82 2.51 0.69
N ARG A 17 -14.05 2.74 1.98
CA ARG A 17 -14.82 1.83 2.85
C ARG A 17 -16.00 2.56 3.46
N HIS A 18 -17.14 1.89 3.56
CA HIS A 18 -18.28 2.46 4.28
C HIS A 18 -17.94 2.65 5.78
N PRO A 19 -17.95 3.88 6.32
CA PRO A 19 -17.49 4.15 7.69
C PRO A 19 -18.28 3.37 8.76
N LEU A 20 -19.60 3.26 8.62
CA LEU A 20 -20.41 2.47 9.56
C LEU A 20 -20.13 0.97 9.48
N ALA A 21 -19.69 0.47 8.32
CA ALA A 21 -19.32 -0.94 8.20
C ALA A 21 -18.01 -1.20 8.97
N VAL A 22 -17.05 -0.28 8.92
CA VAL A 22 -15.80 -0.37 9.71
C VAL A 22 -16.12 -0.39 11.21
N VAL A 23 -17.01 0.50 11.66
CA VAL A 23 -17.45 0.55 13.07
C VAL A 23 -18.16 -0.73 13.46
N GLY A 24 -19.16 -1.15 12.70
CA GLY A 24 -19.94 -2.36 12.99
C GLY A 24 -19.07 -3.61 13.04
N LEU A 25 -18.14 -3.77 12.09
CA LEU A 25 -17.23 -4.92 12.07
C LEU A 25 -16.24 -4.87 13.25
N SER A 26 -15.78 -3.68 13.66
CA SER A 26 -14.94 -3.54 14.85
C SER A 26 -15.68 -3.96 16.13
N ILE A 27 -16.97 -3.65 16.24
CA ILE A 27 -17.80 -4.05 17.40
C ILE A 27 -18.07 -5.56 17.38
N VAL A 28 -18.54 -6.09 16.24
CA VAL A 28 -18.91 -7.51 16.10
C VAL A 28 -17.70 -8.44 16.30
N THR A 29 -16.51 -8.00 15.90
CA THR A 29 -15.27 -8.77 16.08
C THR A 29 -14.56 -8.47 17.41
N PHE A 30 -15.22 -7.79 18.36
CA PHE A 30 -14.64 -7.41 19.65
C PHE A 30 -13.27 -6.70 19.53
N GLY A 31 -13.12 -5.84 18.53
CA GLY A 31 -11.91 -5.06 18.27
C GLY A 31 -10.83 -5.78 17.46
N VAL A 32 -10.97 -7.06 17.12
CA VAL A 32 -9.96 -7.77 16.31
C VAL A 32 -9.83 -7.15 14.92
N TYR A 33 -10.94 -6.84 14.27
CA TYR A 33 -10.93 -6.18 12.96
C TYR A 33 -10.24 -4.81 13.00
N MET A 34 -10.33 -4.09 14.12
CA MET A 34 -9.70 -2.77 14.29
C MET A 34 -8.18 -2.85 14.07
N ILE A 35 -7.54 -3.94 14.50
CA ILE A 35 -6.09 -4.14 14.37
C ILE A 35 -5.71 -4.26 12.89
N PHE A 36 -6.41 -5.11 12.15
CA PHE A 36 -6.19 -5.30 10.71
C PHE A 36 -6.51 -4.02 9.93
N TRP A 37 -7.64 -3.40 10.23
CA TRP A 37 -8.04 -2.14 9.63
C TRP A 37 -6.97 -1.07 9.84
N TRP A 38 -6.43 -0.95 11.06
CA TRP A 38 -5.36 0.00 11.37
C TRP A 38 -4.09 -0.25 10.55
N TYR A 39 -3.71 -1.51 10.35
CA TYR A 39 -2.61 -1.87 9.45
C TYR A 39 -2.85 -1.33 8.04
N PHE A 40 -4.01 -1.66 7.46
CA PHE A 40 -4.31 -1.34 6.07
C PHE A 40 -4.35 0.16 5.83
N VAL A 41 -5.03 0.94 6.67
CA VAL A 41 -5.11 2.40 6.49
C VAL A 41 -3.74 3.07 6.62
N ASN A 42 -2.87 2.59 7.52
CA ASN A 42 -1.51 3.13 7.64
C ASN A 42 -0.61 2.73 6.46
N ARG A 43 -0.82 1.55 5.88
CA ARG A 43 -0.11 1.13 4.66
C ARG A 43 -0.54 2.00 3.48
N GLU A 44 -1.83 2.19 3.29
CA GLU A 44 -2.39 3.03 2.21
C GLU A 44 -1.87 4.47 2.30
N MET A 45 -1.86 5.06 3.51
CA MET A 45 -1.28 6.38 3.72
C MET A 45 0.23 6.42 3.42
N ARG A 46 1.01 5.43 3.88
CA ARG A 46 2.44 5.34 3.53
C ARG A 46 2.63 5.31 2.02
N ASP A 47 1.93 4.41 1.33
CA ASP A 47 2.08 4.20 -0.11
C ASP A 47 1.72 5.50 -0.87
N TYR A 48 0.68 6.19 -0.41
CA TYR A 48 0.31 7.51 -0.93
C TYR A 48 1.38 8.58 -0.67
N GLY A 49 1.96 8.64 0.53
CA GLY A 49 3.05 9.55 0.85
C GLY A 49 4.27 9.31 -0.04
N GLN A 50 4.68 8.05 -0.18
CA GLN A 50 5.81 7.65 -1.03
C GLN A 50 5.58 8.03 -2.49
N ALA A 51 4.37 7.83 -3.02
CA ALA A 51 3.99 8.24 -4.36
C ALA A 51 4.09 9.75 -4.59
N ASN A 52 3.92 10.55 -3.53
CA ASN A 52 4.01 12.00 -3.54
C ASN A 52 5.37 12.51 -3.01
N GLY A 53 6.38 11.63 -2.88
CA GLY A 53 7.74 12.02 -2.47
C GLY A 53 7.86 12.49 -1.02
N THR A 54 6.99 12.06 -0.11
CA THR A 54 6.99 12.47 1.30
C THR A 54 6.75 11.32 2.28
N ASP A 55 7.44 11.36 3.40
CA ASP A 55 7.30 10.39 4.51
C ASP A 55 6.26 10.83 5.56
N GLU A 56 5.63 11.99 5.40
CA GLU A 56 4.69 12.56 6.37
C GLU A 56 3.44 11.69 6.59
N CYS A 57 3.02 10.93 5.56
CA CYS A 57 1.91 9.99 5.65
C CYS A 57 2.28 8.67 6.34
N GLY A 58 3.55 8.52 6.77
CA GLY A 58 4.05 7.39 7.54
C GLY A 58 5.11 6.59 6.78
N THR A 59 5.99 5.90 7.53
CA THR A 59 7.14 5.16 6.97
C THR A 59 7.07 3.64 7.23
N SER A 60 6.34 3.18 8.25
CA SER A 60 6.24 1.75 8.59
C SER A 60 4.88 1.38 9.20
N PRO A 61 3.95 0.81 8.41
CA PRO A 61 2.65 0.34 8.91
C PRO A 61 2.80 -0.81 9.90
N GLY A 62 3.78 -1.71 9.70
CA GLY A 62 4.08 -2.83 10.60
C GLY A 62 4.46 -2.38 12.02
N LYS A 63 5.29 -1.33 12.15
CA LYS A 63 5.62 -0.77 13.47
C LYS A 63 4.42 -0.15 14.18
N SER A 64 3.45 0.40 13.44
CA SER A 64 2.23 0.99 14.03
C SER A 64 1.25 -0.07 14.56
N VAL A 65 1.18 -1.23 13.89
CA VAL A 65 0.41 -2.40 14.37
C VAL A 65 1.10 -3.06 15.55
N LEU A 66 2.43 -3.22 15.50
CA LEU A 66 3.21 -3.74 16.62
C LEU A 66 3.04 -2.86 17.87
N ALA A 67 3.04 -1.54 17.69
CA ALA A 67 2.79 -0.57 18.76
C ALA A 67 1.37 -0.61 19.34
N ILE A 68 0.37 -1.10 18.60
CA ILE A 68 -0.99 -1.27 19.13
C ILE A 68 -1.19 -2.67 19.73
N THR A 69 -0.55 -3.70 19.18
CA THR A 69 -0.69 -5.09 19.64
C THR A 69 0.18 -5.37 20.87
N LEU A 70 1.50 -5.16 20.78
CA LEU A 70 2.42 -5.28 21.93
C LEU A 70 2.40 -4.03 22.81
N GLY A 71 2.16 -2.85 22.24
CA GLY A 71 2.01 -1.63 23.03
C GLY A 71 0.64 -1.48 23.68
N ALA A 72 -0.39 -2.29 23.41
CA ALA A 72 -1.57 -2.29 24.27
C ALA A 72 -1.26 -2.75 25.71
N LEU A 73 -0.17 -3.50 25.93
CA LEU A 73 0.35 -3.80 27.29
C LEU A 73 1.04 -2.58 27.94
N VAL A 74 1.36 -1.54 27.16
CA VAL A 74 1.98 -0.28 27.61
C VAL A 74 1.19 0.90 27.00
N ILE A 75 0.15 1.36 27.69
CA ILE A 75 -0.87 2.34 27.23
C ILE A 75 -0.31 3.52 26.42
N ILE A 76 0.87 4.05 26.76
CA ILE A 76 1.49 5.23 26.13
C ILE A 76 1.82 5.03 24.63
N PRO A 77 2.58 4.00 24.22
CA PRO A 77 2.78 3.63 22.81
C PRO A 77 1.51 3.57 21.96
N ALA A 78 0.42 3.03 22.50
CA ALA A 78 -0.85 2.95 21.78
C ALA A 78 -1.44 4.35 21.52
N LEU A 79 -1.49 5.21 22.54
CA LEU A 79 -1.96 6.60 22.40
C LEU A 79 -1.15 7.39 21.36
N MET A 80 0.17 7.25 21.37
CA MET A 80 1.05 7.89 20.40
C MET A 80 0.82 7.38 18.97
N SER A 81 0.47 6.10 18.80
CA SER A 81 0.12 5.54 17.49
C SER A 81 -1.13 6.22 16.93
N TYR A 82 -2.18 6.39 17.73
CA TYR A 82 -3.42 7.07 17.32
C TYR A 82 -3.18 8.54 17.00
N PHE A 83 -2.51 9.28 17.89
CA PHE A 83 -2.18 10.70 17.65
C PHE A 83 -1.40 10.90 16.35
N LYS A 84 -0.35 10.07 16.13
CA LYS A 84 0.42 10.11 14.88
C LYS A 84 -0.41 9.68 13.68
N GLY A 85 -1.35 8.75 13.85
CA GLY A 85 -2.29 8.33 12.80
C GLY A 85 -3.11 9.50 12.27
N PHE A 86 -3.71 10.32 13.16
CA PHE A 86 -4.43 11.53 12.76
C PHE A 86 -3.52 12.55 12.06
N LYS A 87 -2.26 12.71 12.51
CA LYS A 87 -1.28 13.58 11.80
C LYS A 87 -0.98 13.08 10.38
N ARG A 88 -0.80 11.77 10.19
CA ARG A 88 -0.57 11.16 8.86
C ARG A 88 -1.78 11.35 7.96
N MET A 89 -2.98 11.18 8.50
CA MET A 89 -4.24 11.43 7.79
C MET A 89 -4.33 12.90 7.34
N ASN A 90 -4.00 13.85 8.21
CA ASN A 90 -3.98 15.27 7.84
C ASN A 90 -2.95 15.59 6.76
N ALA A 91 -1.77 14.96 6.81
CA ALA A 91 -0.79 15.08 5.74
C ALA A 91 -1.36 14.55 4.41
N ALA A 92 -2.03 13.39 4.41
CA ALA A 92 -2.69 12.84 3.23
C ALA A 92 -3.80 13.75 2.69
N SER A 93 -4.64 14.32 3.56
CA SER A 93 -5.65 15.32 3.18
C SER A 93 -5.05 16.58 2.57
N ARG A 94 -3.95 17.08 3.13
CA ARG A 94 -3.23 18.24 2.62
C ARG A 94 -2.66 17.99 1.22
N ILE A 95 -2.03 16.83 1.01
CA ILE A 95 -1.44 16.46 -0.28
C ILE A 95 -2.53 16.25 -1.35
N SER A 96 -3.65 15.61 -0.99
CA SER A 96 -4.77 15.36 -1.91
C SER A 96 -5.69 16.57 -2.15
N GLY A 97 -5.59 17.63 -1.33
CA GLY A 97 -6.55 18.74 -1.36
C GLY A 97 -7.96 18.34 -0.89
N ALA A 98 -8.10 17.26 -0.11
CA ALA A 98 -9.39 16.72 0.33
C ALA A 98 -10.10 17.54 1.44
N GLY A 99 -9.51 18.66 1.86
CA GLY A 99 -10.08 19.61 2.81
C GLY A 99 -9.22 19.75 4.08
N ASP A 100 -9.74 20.55 5.02
CA ASP A 100 -9.07 20.83 6.28
C ASP A 100 -8.90 19.55 7.11
N GLY A 101 -7.70 19.39 7.68
CA GLY A 101 -7.38 18.25 8.54
C GLY A 101 -8.26 18.20 9.79
N PHE A 102 -8.19 17.08 10.50
CA PHE A 102 -8.86 16.89 11.79
C PHE A 102 -7.88 17.12 12.93
N ASP A 103 -8.26 17.87 13.99
CA ASP A 103 -7.35 18.09 15.11
C ASP A 103 -6.90 16.75 15.74
N PRO A 104 -5.60 16.42 15.74
CA PRO A 104 -5.12 15.13 16.22
C PRO A 104 -5.33 14.91 17.72
N GLY A 105 -5.34 15.99 18.52
CA GLY A 105 -5.58 15.94 19.96
C GLY A 105 -7.03 15.59 20.27
N LEU A 106 -7.97 16.26 19.60
CA LEU A 106 -9.39 15.93 19.63
C LEU A 106 -9.64 14.51 19.12
N GLY A 107 -8.93 14.08 18.07
CA GLY A 107 -9.01 12.71 17.55
C GLY A 107 -8.59 11.67 18.58
N LEU A 108 -7.51 11.93 19.30
CA LEU A 108 -7.07 11.08 20.41
C LEU A 108 -8.09 11.06 21.56
N LEU A 109 -8.65 12.22 21.92
CA LEU A 109 -9.64 12.32 22.99
C LEU A 109 -10.91 11.53 22.65
N ILE A 110 -11.45 11.72 21.46
CA ILE A 110 -12.62 10.96 20.97
C ILE A 110 -12.27 9.47 20.90
N TRP A 111 -11.06 9.10 20.47
CA TRP A 111 -10.65 7.71 20.45
C TRP A 111 -10.69 7.05 21.84
N LEU A 112 -10.24 7.78 22.87
CA LEU A 112 -10.19 7.28 24.24
C LEU A 112 -11.57 7.09 24.87
N PHE A 113 -12.49 8.03 24.65
CA PHE A 113 -13.80 8.02 25.31
C PHE A 113 -14.91 7.42 24.45
N VAL A 114 -14.81 7.53 23.12
CA VAL A 114 -15.84 7.11 22.16
C VAL A 114 -15.19 6.57 20.88
N SER A 115 -14.45 5.47 21.01
CA SER A 115 -13.69 4.85 19.91
C SER A 115 -14.51 4.58 18.63
N PRO A 116 -15.82 4.19 18.67
CA PRO A 116 -16.61 4.01 17.45
C PRO A 116 -16.74 5.30 16.62
N ILE A 117 -16.85 6.45 17.27
CA ILE A 117 -16.94 7.75 16.58
C ILE A 117 -15.58 8.10 15.97
N ALA A 118 -14.48 7.84 16.68
CA ALA A 118 -13.16 8.10 16.14
C ALA A 118 -12.86 7.24 14.89
N LEU A 119 -13.23 5.96 14.90
CA LEU A 119 -13.16 5.07 13.73
C LEU A 119 -13.96 5.61 12.55
N TYR A 120 -15.18 6.07 12.79
CA TYR A 120 -16.04 6.67 11.78
C TYR A 120 -15.39 7.90 11.16
N ILE A 121 -14.93 8.84 11.99
CA ILE A 121 -14.30 10.10 11.55
C ILE A 121 -13.02 9.80 10.74
N PHE A 122 -12.18 8.90 11.23
CA PHE A 122 -10.93 8.55 10.56
C PHE A 122 -11.18 7.95 9.18
N GLN A 123 -12.09 6.97 9.08
CA GLN A 123 -12.43 6.35 7.80
C GLN A 123 -13.10 7.34 6.85
N MET A 124 -13.98 8.20 7.35
CA MET A 124 -14.66 9.22 6.54
C MET A 124 -13.65 10.20 5.93
N ASN A 125 -12.67 10.68 6.69
CA ASN A 125 -11.66 11.60 6.16
C ASN A 125 -10.71 10.91 5.17
N LEU A 126 -10.32 9.65 5.41
CA LEU A 126 -9.56 8.89 4.43
C LEU A 126 -10.33 8.63 3.14
N ASN A 127 -11.64 8.38 3.22
CA ASN A 127 -12.44 8.25 2.00
C ASN A 127 -12.39 9.52 1.16
N LYS A 128 -12.46 10.71 1.77
CA LYS A 128 -12.33 11.98 1.03
C LYS A 128 -10.99 12.07 0.30
N VAL A 129 -9.89 11.63 0.94
CA VAL A 129 -8.57 11.55 0.30
C VAL A 129 -8.65 10.65 -0.94
N TRP A 130 -9.16 9.43 -0.78
CA TRP A 130 -9.26 8.44 -1.86
C TRP A 130 -10.23 8.80 -2.96
N GLU A 131 -11.31 9.52 -2.66
CA GLU A 131 -12.25 10.06 -3.64
C GLU A 131 -11.62 11.19 -4.47
N LYS A 132 -10.68 11.93 -3.90
CA LYS A 132 -10.00 13.05 -4.57
C LYS A 132 -8.76 12.63 -5.33
N SER A 133 -7.97 11.72 -4.78
CA SER A 133 -6.69 11.29 -5.36
C SER A 133 -6.76 9.97 -6.09
N GLY A 134 -7.73 9.11 -5.78
CA GLY A 134 -7.82 7.78 -6.36
C GLY A 134 -8.31 7.79 -7.80
N VAL A 135 -7.66 6.99 -8.65
CA VAL A 135 -8.21 6.64 -9.97
C VAL A 135 -9.04 5.38 -9.80
N PRO A 136 -10.30 5.33 -10.26
CA PRO A 136 -11.09 4.10 -10.21
C PRO A 136 -10.32 2.95 -10.84
N GLU A 137 -10.07 1.89 -10.08
CA GLU A 137 -9.49 0.67 -10.61
C GLU A 137 -10.56 0.07 -11.54
N ALA A 138 -10.40 0.29 -12.85
CA ALA A 138 -11.36 -0.18 -13.84
C ALA A 138 -11.63 -1.67 -13.60
N LEU A 139 -12.91 -1.98 -13.35
CA LEU A 139 -13.40 -3.24 -12.81
C LEU A 139 -12.72 -4.44 -13.48
N GLY A 140 -11.75 -5.04 -12.78
CA GLY A 140 -11.20 -6.35 -13.13
C GLY A 140 -10.03 -6.38 -14.09
N GLN A 141 -9.25 -5.30 -14.26
CA GLN A 141 -7.90 -5.50 -14.78
C GLN A 141 -7.09 -6.18 -13.65
N PRO A 142 -6.63 -7.44 -13.80
CA PRO A 142 -5.66 -7.98 -12.85
C PRO A 142 -4.51 -6.98 -12.81
N ALA A 143 -4.04 -6.65 -11.60
CA ALA A 143 -2.82 -5.89 -11.40
C ALA A 143 -1.84 -6.30 -12.50
N PRO A 144 -1.17 -5.36 -13.21
CA PRO A 144 -0.16 -5.76 -14.17
C PRO A 144 0.79 -6.65 -13.38
N VAL A 145 0.72 -7.95 -13.64
CA VAL A 145 1.75 -8.89 -13.25
C VAL A 145 2.94 -8.22 -13.86
N ALA A 146 3.80 -7.63 -13.01
CA ALA A 146 5.09 -7.13 -13.43
C ALA A 146 5.60 -8.26 -14.28
N ALA A 147 5.70 -8.02 -15.60
CA ALA A 147 6.03 -9.05 -16.54
C ALA A 147 7.26 -9.71 -15.95
N ASP A 148 7.12 -10.97 -15.52
CA ASP A 148 8.26 -11.74 -15.07
C ASP A 148 9.31 -11.48 -16.15
N PRO A 149 10.52 -11.00 -15.80
CA PRO A 149 11.55 -10.80 -16.80
C PRO A 149 11.63 -12.12 -17.53
N VAL A 150 11.23 -12.10 -18.80
CA VAL A 150 11.11 -13.26 -19.68
C VAL A 150 12.24 -14.19 -19.31
N ALA A 151 11.90 -15.33 -18.69
CA ALA A 151 12.87 -16.35 -18.41
C ALA A 151 13.64 -16.59 -19.71
N PRO A 152 14.98 -16.50 -19.73
CA PRO A 152 15.71 -16.71 -20.95
C PRO A 152 15.30 -18.09 -21.48
N THR A 153 14.80 -18.10 -22.72
CA THR A 153 14.56 -19.31 -23.51
C THR A 153 15.67 -20.31 -23.22
N PRO A 154 15.39 -21.57 -22.87
CA PRO A 154 16.45 -22.56 -22.69
C PRO A 154 17.26 -22.63 -23.99
N GLU A 155 18.49 -22.11 -23.96
CA GLU A 155 19.48 -22.39 -24.98
C GLU A 155 19.64 -23.91 -24.99
N THR A 156 19.26 -24.52 -26.10
CA THR A 156 19.53 -25.92 -26.40
C THR A 156 21.04 -26.14 -26.23
N PRO A 157 21.52 -27.12 -25.43
CA PRO A 157 22.94 -27.32 -25.24
C PRO A 157 23.62 -27.62 -26.57
N GLN A 158 24.44 -26.67 -27.03
CA GLN A 158 25.33 -26.85 -28.15
C GLN A 158 26.44 -27.81 -27.69
N VAL A 159 26.30 -29.09 -28.04
CA VAL A 159 27.36 -30.09 -27.86
C VAL A 159 28.49 -29.74 -28.83
N ALA A 160 29.52 -29.08 -28.32
CA ALA A 160 30.82 -29.04 -28.95
C ALA A 160 31.57 -30.32 -28.58
N GLU A 161 32.07 -31.05 -29.59
CA GLU A 161 33.47 -31.48 -29.72
C GLU A 161 33.58 -32.72 -30.63
N GLY A 162 34.51 -32.69 -31.59
CA GLY A 162 34.97 -33.92 -32.26
C GLY A 162 35.58 -33.84 -33.66
N GLY A 163 36.66 -33.06 -33.85
CA GLY A 163 37.86 -33.53 -34.58
C GLY A 163 37.95 -33.54 -36.12
N VAL A 164 38.72 -32.55 -36.64
CA VAL A 164 39.84 -32.58 -37.66
C VAL A 164 39.64 -33.15 -39.10
N PRO A 165 40.45 -32.77 -40.12
CA PRO A 165 41.16 -31.52 -40.50
C PRO A 165 40.84 -31.10 -42.00
N PRO A 166 41.46 -30.06 -42.61
CA PRO A 166 40.94 -29.44 -43.84
C PRO A 166 41.42 -30.13 -45.14
N ALA A 167 40.53 -30.23 -46.13
CA ALA A 167 40.90 -30.55 -47.51
C ALA A 167 41.47 -29.31 -48.21
N THR A 168 42.60 -29.50 -48.88
CA THR A 168 43.48 -28.54 -49.57
C THR A 168 42.76 -27.73 -50.66
N PRO A 169 43.02 -26.42 -50.83
CA PRO A 169 42.59 -25.65 -52.00
C PRO A 169 43.48 -25.94 -53.20
N GLY A 170 42.89 -26.29 -54.34
CA GLY A 170 43.59 -26.31 -55.62
C GLY A 170 43.64 -24.90 -56.23
N ASP A 171 44.83 -24.33 -56.33
CA ASP A 171 45.23 -23.48 -57.47
C ASP A 171 45.44 -24.41 -58.68
N THR A 172 45.15 -24.09 -59.94
CA THR A 172 45.57 -22.90 -60.71
C THR A 172 44.76 -22.82 -62.03
N PRO A 173 44.57 -21.64 -62.64
CA PRO A 173 44.17 -21.51 -64.04
C PRO A 173 45.40 -21.48 -64.97
N ALA A 174 45.37 -22.20 -66.11
CA ALA A 174 46.20 -21.88 -67.29
C ALA A 174 45.78 -22.66 -68.56
N VAL A 175 45.65 -21.88 -69.64
CA VAL A 175 45.55 -22.20 -71.09
C VAL A 175 44.20 -22.68 -71.62
#